data_AF-A0A239BW26-F1
#
_entry.id   AF-A0A239BW26-F1
#
_cell.length_a   1.000
_cell.length_b   1.000
_cell.length_c   1.000
_cell.angle_alpha   90.00
_cell.angle_beta   90.00
_cell.angle_gamma   90.00
#
_symmetry.space_group_name_H-M   'P 1'
#
loop_
_entity.id
_entity.type
_entity.pdbx_description
1 polymer ?
#
loop_
_entity_poly.entity_id
_entity_poly.type
_entity_poly.pdbx_seq_one_letter_code
_entity_poly.pdbx_strand_id
1 'polypeptide(L)'
;MKVKYLLLLFWICFSCSKSSEKVQVNKDSQVQKSITFKLDDESPNFFFLYRYHEGKIVNYNHARHSLDFFKTDGLSKRIKLQTDGPERVPRVDGFYIDDEMIFIPGQVGELIVLNLSGDLIRRYRNLTNNSGDFITPNLFTYNKPLLKDGMLYFSALSYKKLTEIIYSEETLIYELNLESGEIHEIMKYPKTDIEKVISMEYHMANNVIQFPNKTILNFSNSSDIYYYTNEKWSTKSIASEYFKSVTSYKGDKIDDAFEAKEHLFDNGIYSALIHDQFRGLFYRIYSLPKLPGVADYRRIQFLTVLDQDFNLIEEFPFPNGLYAQGHFVNKDGFYVYDSNHAQENEEEIKFVRIYPK
;
A
#
# COMPACT_ATOMS: atom_id res chain seq x y z
N MET A 1 10.31 -69.33 -18.53
CA MET A 1 10.44 -69.26 -17.06
C MET A 1 11.07 -67.92 -16.70
N LYS A 2 10.38 -67.13 -15.86
CA LYS A 2 10.81 -65.86 -15.22
C LYS A 2 10.81 -64.59 -16.07
N VAL A 3 9.59 -64.15 -16.38
CA VAL A 3 9.14 -62.75 -16.27
C VAL A 3 9.66 -62.18 -14.95
N LYS A 4 10.66 -61.29 -14.98
CA LYS A 4 11.24 -60.68 -13.77
C LYS A 4 11.51 -59.17 -13.84
N TYR A 5 11.00 -58.49 -14.85
CA TYR A 5 11.23 -57.03 -15.03
C TYR A 5 9.96 -56.20 -15.24
N LEU A 6 8.78 -56.69 -14.84
CA LEU A 6 7.52 -55.97 -15.05
C LEU A 6 6.78 -55.57 -13.76
N LEU A 7 7.45 -55.59 -12.61
CA LEU A 7 6.84 -55.25 -11.31
C LEU A 7 7.49 -54.06 -10.59
N LEU A 8 8.48 -53.39 -11.20
CA LEU A 8 9.11 -52.20 -10.60
C LEU A 8 8.56 -50.86 -11.14
N LEU A 9 7.61 -50.88 -12.07
CA LEU A 9 7.10 -49.68 -12.73
C LEU A 9 5.67 -49.28 -12.32
N PHE A 10 5.02 -50.04 -11.44
CA PHE A 10 3.65 -49.77 -10.98
C PHE A 10 3.56 -49.17 -9.57
N TRP A 11 4.70 -48.88 -8.93
CA TRP A 11 4.76 -48.36 -7.56
C TRP A 11 5.26 -46.91 -7.45
N ILE A 12 5.29 -46.16 -8.55
CA ILE A 12 5.60 -44.72 -8.55
C ILE A 12 4.34 -43.88 -8.85
N CYS A 13 3.17 -44.49 -9.03
CA CYS A 13 1.91 -43.78 -9.27
C CYS A 13 1.09 -43.46 -8.00
N PHE A 14 1.62 -43.67 -6.80
CA PHE A 14 1.09 -43.01 -5.60
C PHE A 14 1.55 -41.55 -5.59
N SER A 15 1.04 -40.81 -6.57
CA SER A 15 0.92 -39.37 -6.52
C SER A 15 0.19 -39.05 -5.22
N CYS A 16 0.96 -38.56 -4.23
CA CYS A 16 0.41 -37.81 -3.12
C CYS A 16 -0.30 -36.59 -3.73
N SER A 17 -1.59 -36.74 -4.02
CA SER A 17 -2.48 -35.61 -3.93
C SER A 17 -2.39 -35.12 -2.49
N LYS A 18 -1.55 -34.12 -2.24
CA LYS A 18 -1.75 -33.24 -1.09
C LYS A 18 -3.19 -32.78 -1.23
N SER A 19 -4.10 -33.38 -0.45
CA SER A 19 -5.41 -32.80 -0.24
C SER A 19 -5.14 -31.35 0.11
N SER A 20 -5.84 -30.42 -0.55
CA SER A 20 -5.85 -29.03 -0.14
C SER A 20 -6.27 -29.00 1.32
N GLU A 21 -5.28 -29.00 2.21
CA GLU A 21 -5.48 -28.72 3.62
C GLU A 21 -6.22 -27.40 3.61
N LYS A 22 -7.48 -27.44 4.05
CA LYS A 22 -8.21 -26.23 4.39
C LYS A 22 -7.27 -25.51 5.34
N VAL A 23 -6.69 -24.39 4.88
CA VAL A 23 -5.86 -23.52 5.71
C VAL A 23 -6.73 -23.18 6.92
N GLN A 24 -6.53 -23.88 8.02
CA GLN A 24 -7.18 -23.56 9.28
C GLN A 24 -6.44 -22.32 9.77
N VAL A 25 -7.04 -21.16 9.52
CA VAL A 25 -6.58 -19.90 10.11
C VAL A 25 -6.70 -20.08 11.62
N ASN A 26 -5.56 -20.35 12.25
CA ASN A 26 -5.48 -20.55 13.68
C ASN A 26 -5.96 -19.25 14.36
N LYS A 27 -7.05 -19.31 15.12
CA LYS A 27 -7.64 -18.14 15.79
C LYS A 27 -6.74 -17.61 16.91
N ASP A 28 -5.78 -18.41 17.36
CA ASP A 28 -4.99 -18.16 18.57
C ASP A 28 -3.52 -17.80 18.28
N SER A 29 -3.24 -17.05 17.20
CA SER A 29 -1.97 -16.34 17.14
C SER A 29 -1.96 -15.33 18.28
N GLN A 30 -1.29 -15.67 19.38
CA GLN A 30 -1.24 -14.88 20.60
C GLN A 30 -0.83 -13.45 20.30
N VAL A 31 -1.81 -12.55 20.34
CA VAL A 31 -1.60 -11.11 20.32
C VAL A 31 -0.82 -10.75 21.58
N GLN A 32 0.51 -10.61 21.45
CA GLN A 32 1.36 -10.41 22.64
C GLN A 32 1.37 -8.97 23.12
N LYS A 33 1.15 -8.00 22.23
CA LYS A 33 1.15 -6.56 22.54
C LYS A 33 0.12 -5.83 21.70
N SER A 34 -0.53 -4.84 22.31
CA SER A 34 -1.39 -3.88 21.62
C SER A 34 -1.13 -2.45 22.08
N ILE A 35 -1.48 -1.50 21.22
CA ILE A 35 -1.49 -0.08 21.52
C ILE A 35 -2.91 0.41 21.25
N THR A 36 -3.52 1.02 22.27
CA THR A 36 -4.84 1.62 22.17
C THR A 36 -4.70 3.14 22.18
N PHE A 37 -5.46 3.81 21.32
CA PHE A 37 -5.58 5.25 21.30
C PHE A 37 -7.02 5.61 21.64
N LYS A 38 -7.19 6.49 22.62
CA LYS A 38 -8.49 7.07 22.94
C LYS A 38 -8.87 8.09 21.88
N LEU A 39 -10.13 8.08 21.49
CA LEU A 39 -10.73 9.04 20.59
C LEU A 39 -11.47 10.10 21.39
N ASP A 40 -11.69 11.27 20.78
CA ASP A 40 -12.69 12.21 21.25
C ASP A 40 -14.06 11.85 20.64
N ASP A 41 -15.13 12.41 21.21
CA ASP A 41 -16.53 12.22 20.76
C ASP A 41 -16.76 12.61 19.28
N GLU A 42 -15.77 13.24 18.67
CA GLU A 42 -15.85 13.83 17.37
C GLU A 42 -14.99 13.18 16.28
N SER A 43 -14.35 12.05 16.60
CA SER A 43 -13.54 11.27 15.68
C SER A 43 -14.13 9.89 15.40
N PRO A 44 -14.14 9.45 14.12
CA PRO A 44 -14.61 8.11 13.80
C PRO A 44 -13.60 7.09 14.30
N ASN A 45 -14.06 5.98 14.86
CA ASN A 45 -13.18 4.88 15.25
C ASN A 45 -12.71 4.01 14.10
N PHE A 46 -13.01 4.40 12.85
CA PHE A 46 -12.52 3.75 11.64
C PHE A 46 -11.70 4.73 10.80
N PHE A 47 -10.41 4.45 10.66
CA PHE A 47 -9.48 5.33 9.94
C PHE A 47 -9.22 4.82 8.51
N PHE A 48 -9.85 5.47 7.52
CA PHE A 48 -9.60 5.19 6.10
C PHE A 48 -8.25 5.74 5.61
N LEU A 49 -7.87 6.91 6.11
CA LEU A 49 -6.66 7.61 5.67
C LEU A 49 -5.90 8.15 6.88
N TYR A 50 -4.86 7.42 7.28
CA TYR A 50 -4.03 7.79 8.41
C TYR A 50 -2.54 7.50 8.15
N ARG A 51 -1.68 8.03 9.01
CA ARG A 51 -0.24 7.77 9.07
C ARG A 51 0.20 7.61 10.51
N TYR A 52 1.26 6.86 10.73
CA TYR A 52 1.97 6.88 12.01
C TYR A 52 3.19 7.80 11.90
N HIS A 53 3.27 8.79 12.78
CA HIS A 53 4.33 9.79 12.77
C HIS A 53 4.68 10.15 14.22
N GLU A 54 5.95 9.98 14.59
CA GLU A 54 6.48 10.30 15.92
C GLU A 54 5.66 9.77 17.11
N GLY A 55 5.24 8.50 17.06
CA GLY A 55 4.45 7.93 18.15
C GLY A 55 2.97 8.29 18.13
N LYS A 56 2.51 9.06 17.14
CA LYS A 56 1.13 9.50 16.99
C LYS A 56 0.48 8.83 15.78
N ILE A 57 -0.81 8.56 15.88
CA ILE A 57 -1.63 8.26 14.69
C ILE A 57 -2.22 9.57 14.21
N VAL A 58 -1.97 9.91 12.95
CA VAL A 58 -2.53 11.08 12.28
C VAL A 58 -3.61 10.60 11.34
N ASN A 59 -4.86 10.93 11.59
CA ASN A 59 -6.00 10.54 10.76
C ASN A 59 -6.60 11.76 10.06
N TYR A 60 -6.99 11.59 8.80
CA TYR A 60 -7.84 12.56 8.13
C TYR A 60 -9.30 12.35 8.54
N ASN A 61 -9.83 13.29 9.32
CA ASN A 61 -11.22 13.30 9.75
C ASN A 61 -12.08 13.96 8.66
N HIS A 62 -12.76 13.13 7.86
CA HIS A 62 -13.62 13.59 6.77
C HIS A 62 -14.76 14.50 7.23
N ALA A 63 -15.35 14.24 8.41
CA ALA A 63 -16.47 15.02 8.92
C ALA A 63 -16.07 16.44 9.33
N ARG A 64 -14.85 16.59 9.86
CA ARG A 64 -14.30 17.88 10.31
C ARG A 64 -13.40 18.57 9.30
N HIS A 65 -13.05 17.87 8.22
CA HIS A 65 -12.03 18.31 7.29
C HIS A 65 -10.74 18.70 8.03
N SER A 66 -10.20 17.78 8.83
CA SER A 66 -9.04 18.02 9.68
C SER A 66 -8.05 16.85 9.68
N LEU A 67 -6.80 17.13 10.06
CA LEU A 67 -5.82 16.11 10.43
C LEU A 67 -5.76 16.03 11.97
N ASP A 68 -6.16 14.89 12.50
CA ASP A 68 -6.29 14.63 13.93
C ASP A 68 -5.11 13.75 14.40
N PHE A 69 -4.31 14.27 15.33
CA PHE A 69 -3.11 13.62 15.86
C PHE A 69 -3.41 13.00 17.21
N PHE A 70 -3.47 11.68 17.29
CA PHE A 70 -3.74 10.93 18.50
C PHE A 70 -2.46 10.41 19.16
N LYS A 71 -2.38 10.60 20.47
CA LYS A 71 -1.53 9.84 21.37
C LYS A 71 -2.38 8.78 22.07
N THR A 72 -1.74 7.87 22.82
CA THR A 72 -2.46 6.79 23.51
C THR A 72 -3.50 7.31 24.51
N ASP A 73 -3.28 8.50 25.07
CA ASP A 73 -4.17 9.16 26.04
C ASP A 73 -5.28 10.00 25.40
N GLY A 74 -5.27 10.23 24.08
CA GLY A 74 -6.31 10.98 23.39
C GLY A 74 -5.82 11.82 22.20
N LEU A 75 -6.73 12.67 21.72
CA LEU A 75 -6.42 13.71 20.73
C LEU A 75 -5.40 14.70 21.30
N SER A 76 -4.23 14.78 20.68
CA SER A 76 -3.14 15.67 21.10
C SER A 76 -3.08 16.97 20.29
N LYS A 77 -3.55 16.96 19.04
CA LYS A 77 -3.60 18.12 18.14
C LYS A 77 -4.62 17.88 17.04
N ARG A 78 -5.34 18.94 16.64
CA ARG A 78 -6.21 18.95 15.47
C ARG A 78 -5.80 20.10 14.56
N ILE A 79 -5.48 19.78 13.31
CA ILE A 79 -5.22 20.76 12.26
C ILE A 79 -6.48 20.86 11.41
N LYS A 80 -7.24 21.95 11.56
CA LYS A 80 -8.39 22.21 10.69
C LYS A 80 -7.87 22.66 9.32
N LEU A 81 -8.32 22.00 8.27
CA LEU A 81 -7.99 22.37 6.91
C LEU A 81 -9.01 23.41 6.43
N GLN A 82 -8.57 24.45 5.73
CA GLN A 82 -9.49 25.48 5.24
C GLN A 82 -10.35 24.90 4.11
N THR A 83 -11.67 25.06 4.19
CA THR A 83 -12.61 24.58 3.16
C THR A 83 -12.84 25.58 2.02
N ASP A 84 -12.54 26.85 2.27
CA ASP A 84 -12.84 27.98 1.41
C ASP A 84 -11.68 28.99 1.35
N GLY A 85 -11.79 29.97 0.46
CA GLY A 85 -10.77 30.99 0.26
C GLY A 85 -9.53 30.52 -0.54
N PRO A 86 -8.50 31.37 -0.63
CA PRO A 86 -7.31 31.13 -1.45
C PRO A 86 -6.41 30.01 -0.90
N GLU A 87 -6.50 29.70 0.40
CA GLU A 87 -5.71 28.65 1.05
C GLU A 87 -6.48 27.32 1.17
N ARG A 88 -7.68 27.23 0.58
CA ARG A 88 -8.55 26.04 0.65
C ARG A 88 -7.79 24.74 0.36
N VAL A 89 -7.95 23.74 1.19
CA VAL A 89 -7.49 22.38 0.94
C VAL A 89 -8.70 21.60 0.43
N PRO A 90 -8.63 20.92 -0.73
CA PRO A 90 -9.72 20.06 -1.18
C PRO A 90 -9.81 18.84 -0.26
N ARG A 91 -10.83 18.00 -0.50
CA ARG A 91 -10.90 16.67 0.13
C ARG A 91 -9.54 15.96 0.02
N VAL A 92 -9.04 15.48 1.15
CA VAL A 92 -7.77 14.76 1.22
C VAL A 92 -8.00 13.29 0.90
N ASP A 93 -7.42 12.82 -0.20
CA ASP A 93 -7.47 11.42 -0.62
C ASP A 93 -6.15 10.67 -0.34
N GLY A 94 -5.07 11.41 -0.10
CA GLY A 94 -3.77 10.91 0.32
C GLY A 94 -3.00 12.01 1.04
N PHE A 95 -2.04 11.64 1.89
CA PHE A 95 -1.09 12.61 2.44
C PHE A 95 0.21 11.93 2.88
N TYR A 96 1.29 12.70 2.90
CA TYR A 96 2.57 12.31 3.49
C TYR A 96 2.95 13.32 4.56
N ILE A 97 3.54 12.83 5.66
CA ILE A 97 4.04 13.66 6.75
C ILE A 97 5.51 13.34 6.91
N ASP A 98 6.32 14.39 6.78
CA ASP A 98 7.74 14.40 7.15
C ASP A 98 7.93 15.10 8.50
N ASP A 99 9.17 15.35 8.93
CA ASP A 99 9.44 15.92 10.25
C ASP A 99 8.91 17.35 10.42
N GLU A 100 8.74 18.09 9.33
CA GLU A 100 8.31 19.50 9.36
C GLU A 100 7.08 19.81 8.50
N MET A 101 6.77 18.96 7.53
CA MET A 101 5.84 19.28 6.45
C MET A 101 4.80 18.18 6.23
N ILE A 102 3.61 18.64 5.83
CA ILE A 102 2.50 17.80 5.40
C ILE A 102 2.28 18.06 3.91
N PHE A 103 2.36 16.99 3.13
CA PHE A 103 2.16 17.02 1.69
C PHE A 103 0.80 16.41 1.37
N ILE A 104 -0.06 17.20 0.73
CA ILE A 104 -1.44 16.83 0.39
C ILE A 104 -1.60 17.00 -1.13
N PRO A 105 -1.86 15.93 -1.90
CA PRO A 105 -2.25 16.06 -3.29
C PRO A 105 -3.54 16.88 -3.36
N GLY A 106 -3.53 17.92 -4.19
CA GLY A 106 -4.65 18.83 -4.36
C GLY A 106 -5.59 18.36 -5.47
N GLN A 107 -6.10 19.31 -6.25
CA GLN A 107 -6.74 18.99 -7.52
C GLN A 107 -5.73 18.38 -8.52
N VAL A 108 -6.22 17.95 -9.68
CA VAL A 108 -5.35 17.44 -10.76
C VAL A 108 -4.25 18.46 -11.07
N GLY A 109 -2.97 18.03 -11.04
CA GLY A 109 -1.84 18.92 -11.27
C GLY A 109 -1.43 19.78 -10.08
N GLU A 110 -1.89 19.45 -8.85
CA GLU A 110 -1.66 20.27 -7.66
C GLU A 110 -1.04 19.47 -6.49
N LEU A 111 -0.13 20.13 -5.78
CA LEU A 111 0.41 19.69 -4.49
C LEU A 111 0.35 20.84 -3.48
N ILE A 112 -0.22 20.57 -2.32
CA ILE A 112 -0.33 21.52 -1.20
C ILE A 112 0.66 21.09 -0.13
N VAL A 113 1.45 22.03 0.38
CA VAL A 113 2.41 21.82 1.45
C VAL A 113 2.05 22.70 2.63
N LEU A 114 1.80 22.06 3.77
CA LEU A 114 1.51 22.71 5.04
C LEU A 114 2.64 22.47 6.03
N ASN A 115 2.81 23.37 7.00
CA ASN A 115 3.62 23.06 8.18
C ASN A 115 2.83 22.15 9.15
N LEU A 116 3.50 21.64 10.19
CA LEU A 116 2.81 20.85 11.21
C LEU A 116 1.77 21.64 12.04
N SER A 117 1.68 22.96 11.94
CA SER A 117 0.62 23.79 12.54
C SER A 117 -0.63 23.92 11.67
N GLY A 118 -0.53 23.58 10.38
CA GLY A 118 -1.60 23.71 9.40
C GLY A 118 -1.51 24.93 8.50
N ASP A 119 -0.48 25.76 8.66
CA ASP A 119 -0.31 26.94 7.83
C ASP A 119 0.18 26.52 6.44
N LEU A 120 -0.38 27.14 5.41
CA LEU A 120 0.04 26.94 4.03
C LEU A 120 1.46 27.46 3.83
N ILE A 121 2.43 26.56 3.62
CA ILE A 121 3.79 26.93 3.24
C ILE A 121 3.81 27.27 1.76
N ARG A 122 3.26 26.37 0.93
CA ARG A 122 3.33 26.48 -0.52
C ARG A 122 2.26 25.66 -1.22
N ARG A 123 1.93 26.09 -2.44
CA ARG A 123 1.02 25.41 -3.34
C ARG A 123 1.62 25.37 -4.73
N TYR A 124 1.91 24.16 -5.21
CA TYR A 124 2.34 23.93 -6.58
C TYR A 124 1.13 23.65 -7.43
N ARG A 125 0.98 24.38 -8.52
CA ARG A 125 -0.10 24.22 -9.49
C ARG A 125 0.50 23.97 -10.86
N ASN A 126 -0.31 23.37 -11.73
CA ASN A 126 0.10 23.03 -13.09
C ASN A 126 1.33 22.11 -13.12
N LEU A 127 1.39 21.15 -12.20
CA LEU A 127 2.37 20.08 -12.27
C LEU A 127 2.09 19.25 -13.52
N THR A 128 2.96 19.36 -14.52
CA THR A 128 2.85 18.66 -15.79
C THR A 128 4.11 17.87 -16.10
N ASN A 129 3.94 16.74 -16.80
CA ASN A 129 5.06 16.01 -17.38
C ASN A 129 5.59 16.72 -18.66
N ASN A 130 6.63 16.17 -19.29
CA ASN A 130 7.24 16.71 -20.52
C ASN A 130 6.29 16.72 -21.72
N SER A 131 5.22 15.91 -21.68
CA SER A 131 4.17 15.88 -22.71
C SER A 131 3.08 16.94 -22.46
N GLY A 132 3.17 17.69 -21.36
CA GLY A 132 2.16 18.68 -20.95
C GLY A 132 0.93 18.09 -20.25
N ASP A 133 0.94 16.79 -19.90
CA ASP A 133 -0.16 16.19 -19.14
C ASP A 133 -0.04 16.52 -17.66
N PHE A 134 -1.16 16.85 -17.02
CA PHE A 134 -1.19 17.03 -15.58
C PHE A 134 -0.90 15.73 -14.84
N ILE A 135 -0.09 15.86 -13.78
CA ILE A 135 0.26 14.77 -12.88
C ILE A 135 -0.06 15.15 -11.43
N THR A 136 -0.50 14.18 -10.65
CA THR A 136 -0.77 14.37 -9.22
C THR A 136 0.06 13.37 -8.41
N PRO A 137 0.80 13.82 -7.37
CA PRO A 137 1.53 12.92 -6.49
C PRO A 137 0.63 11.83 -5.90
N ASN A 138 1.01 10.57 -6.10
CA ASN A 138 0.36 9.42 -5.50
C ASN A 138 0.86 9.25 -4.06
N LEU A 139 0.19 9.94 -3.14
CA LEU A 139 0.45 9.86 -1.69
C LEU A 139 -0.60 8.98 -0.98
N PHE A 140 -1.17 8.00 -1.70
CA PHE A 140 -2.09 7.04 -1.12
C PHE A 140 -1.36 6.04 -0.21
N THR A 141 -2.02 5.71 0.90
CA THR A 141 -1.61 4.85 2.04
C THR A 141 -0.18 4.32 2.07
N TYR A 142 0.18 3.39 1.18
CA TYR A 142 1.45 2.68 1.26
C TYR A 142 2.60 3.38 0.53
N ASN A 143 2.30 4.28 -0.41
CA ASN A 143 3.31 4.99 -1.17
C ASN A 143 4.16 5.87 -0.24
N LYS A 144 5.48 5.69 -0.34
CA LYS A 144 6.45 6.42 0.45
C LYS A 144 7.30 7.28 -0.48
N PRO A 145 7.02 8.59 -0.58
CA PRO A 145 7.91 9.51 -1.30
C PRO A 145 9.25 9.64 -0.54
N LEU A 146 10.22 10.25 -1.20
CA LEU A 146 11.49 10.62 -0.58
C LEU A 146 11.62 12.14 -0.61
N LEU A 147 11.84 12.74 0.56
CA LEU A 147 12.29 14.12 0.68
C LEU A 147 13.81 14.11 0.88
N LYS A 148 14.56 14.79 0.02
CA LYS A 148 16.02 14.86 0.12
C LYS A 148 16.53 16.14 -0.52
N ASP A 149 17.37 16.89 0.18
CA ASP A 149 18.07 18.08 -0.34
C ASP A 149 17.12 19.11 -1.01
N GLY A 150 15.95 19.34 -0.42
CA GLY A 150 14.93 20.26 -0.96
C GLY A 150 14.12 19.71 -2.14
N MET A 151 14.32 18.44 -2.50
CA MET A 151 13.61 17.75 -3.58
C MET A 151 12.62 16.73 -3.02
N LEU A 152 11.41 16.71 -3.58
CA LEU A 152 10.42 15.67 -3.33
C LEU A 152 10.38 14.70 -4.51
N TYR A 153 10.72 13.44 -4.27
CA TYR A 153 10.60 12.34 -5.21
C TYR A 153 9.33 11.56 -4.93
N PHE A 154 8.44 11.48 -5.92
CA PHE A 154 7.14 10.83 -5.75
C PHE A 154 6.72 10.06 -7.00
N SER A 155 5.88 9.05 -6.80
CA SER A 155 5.18 8.42 -7.90
C SER A 155 3.98 9.23 -8.32
N ALA A 156 3.67 9.29 -9.61
CA ALA A 156 2.46 9.91 -10.12
C ALA A 156 1.99 9.22 -11.40
N LEU A 157 0.75 9.51 -11.80
CA LEU A 157 0.24 9.17 -13.12
C LEU A 157 -0.23 10.42 -13.86
N SER A 158 -0.09 10.36 -15.19
CA SER A 158 -0.82 11.22 -16.11
C SER A 158 -2.27 10.76 -16.19
N TYR A 159 -3.22 11.66 -15.90
CA TYR A 159 -4.64 11.35 -15.98
C TYR A 159 -5.11 11.03 -17.40
N LYS A 160 -4.47 11.59 -18.42
CA LYS A 160 -4.83 11.36 -19.82
C LYS A 160 -4.49 9.94 -20.27
N LYS A 161 -3.46 9.34 -19.70
CA LYS A 161 -2.96 8.01 -20.09
C LYS A 161 -3.55 6.86 -19.27
N LEU A 162 -4.44 7.16 -18.32
CA LEU A 162 -5.27 6.14 -17.68
C LEU A 162 -6.14 5.36 -18.68
N THR A 163 -6.35 5.91 -19.87
CA THR A 163 -7.09 5.29 -20.98
C THR A 163 -6.20 4.56 -21.99
N GLU A 164 -4.88 4.69 -21.89
CA GLU A 164 -3.93 4.18 -22.88
C GLU A 164 -2.96 3.18 -22.20
N ILE A 165 -2.88 1.97 -22.76
CA ILE A 165 -2.16 0.80 -22.24
C ILE A 165 -0.63 1.01 -22.29
N ILE A 166 -0.05 1.95 -21.55
CA ILE A 166 1.39 2.25 -21.71
C ILE A 166 2.10 2.51 -20.38
N TYR A 167 1.97 1.63 -19.39
CA TYR A 167 2.87 1.70 -18.21
C TYR A 167 4.35 1.71 -18.64
N SER A 168 4.75 0.85 -19.59
CA SER A 168 6.16 0.62 -19.93
C SER A 168 6.90 1.83 -20.53
N GLU A 169 6.19 2.85 -21.01
CA GLU A 169 6.81 4.08 -21.53
C GLU A 169 6.58 5.29 -20.63
N GLU A 170 5.69 5.17 -19.64
CA GLU A 170 5.37 6.22 -18.69
C GLU A 170 6.46 6.41 -17.63
N THR A 171 6.56 7.67 -17.22
CA THR A 171 7.35 8.06 -16.07
C THR A 171 6.60 7.66 -14.80
N LEU A 172 7.28 6.83 -14.00
CA LEU A 172 6.87 6.39 -12.68
C LEU A 172 7.23 7.43 -11.62
N ILE A 173 8.47 7.89 -11.58
CA ILE A 173 8.99 8.81 -10.55
C ILE A 173 9.25 10.19 -11.13
N TYR A 174 8.76 11.19 -10.42
CA TYR A 174 9.01 12.60 -10.66
C TYR A 174 9.79 13.18 -9.49
N GLU A 175 10.63 14.17 -9.79
CA GLU A 175 11.32 15.01 -8.82
C GLU A 175 10.72 16.41 -8.89
N LEU A 176 10.32 16.96 -7.74
CA LEU A 176 9.87 18.35 -7.61
C LEU A 176 10.83 19.11 -6.71
N ASN A 177 11.42 20.18 -7.25
CA ASN A 177 12.18 21.13 -6.47
C ASN A 177 11.24 21.99 -5.63
N LEU A 178 11.35 21.91 -4.30
CA LEU A 178 10.44 22.61 -3.41
C LEU A 178 10.68 24.13 -3.32
N GLU A 179 11.83 24.62 -3.79
CA GLU A 179 12.15 26.05 -3.83
C GLU A 179 11.76 26.71 -5.15
N SER A 180 12.03 26.08 -6.30
CA SER A 180 11.72 26.63 -7.62
C SER A 180 10.34 26.20 -8.14
N GLY A 181 9.82 25.06 -7.70
CA GLY A 181 8.64 24.42 -8.27
C GLY A 181 8.89 23.71 -9.60
N GLU A 182 10.15 23.61 -10.03
CA GLU A 182 10.54 22.85 -11.23
C GLU A 182 10.34 21.36 -11.02
N ILE A 183 9.86 20.67 -12.06
CA ILE A 183 9.55 19.25 -12.05
C ILE A 183 10.32 18.51 -13.13
N HIS A 184 10.89 17.37 -12.79
CA HIS A 184 11.65 16.52 -13.70
C HIS A 184 11.13 15.08 -13.68
N GLU A 185 11.16 14.45 -14.85
CA GLU A 185 10.90 13.02 -15.01
C GLU A 185 12.19 12.22 -14.73
N ILE A 186 12.18 11.35 -13.73
CA ILE A 186 13.40 10.68 -13.24
C ILE A 186 13.47 9.22 -13.68
N MET A 187 12.35 8.52 -13.62
CA MET A 187 12.34 7.07 -13.76
C MET A 187 11.07 6.60 -14.45
N LYS A 188 11.22 5.77 -15.48
CA LYS A 188 10.12 5.08 -16.13
C LYS A 188 9.79 3.77 -15.44
N TYR A 189 8.57 3.28 -15.62
CA TYR A 189 8.20 1.93 -15.18
C TYR A 189 9.12 0.86 -15.78
N PRO A 190 9.26 -0.30 -15.12
CA PRO A 190 9.95 -1.43 -15.72
C PRO A 190 9.18 -1.89 -16.96
N LYS A 191 9.92 -2.23 -18.03
CA LYS A 191 9.35 -2.97 -19.15
C LYS A 191 8.96 -4.36 -18.65
N THR A 192 7.68 -4.66 -18.64
CA THR A 192 7.14 -5.92 -18.13
C THR A 192 6.02 -6.40 -19.02
N ASP A 193 5.80 -7.71 -19.07
CA ASP A 193 4.63 -8.32 -19.75
C ASP A 193 3.31 -8.08 -18.95
N ILE A 194 3.31 -7.16 -17.98
CA ILE A 194 2.13 -6.77 -17.16
C ILE A 194 1.10 -5.99 -17.99
N GLU A 195 1.34 -5.79 -19.30
CA GLU A 195 0.42 -5.24 -20.31
C GLU A 195 -0.98 -5.90 -20.35
N LYS A 196 -1.23 -6.93 -19.54
CA LYS A 196 -2.49 -7.69 -19.46
C LYS A 196 -3.36 -7.39 -18.24
N VAL A 197 -3.05 -6.40 -17.40
CA VAL A 197 -3.85 -6.01 -16.21
C VAL A 197 -3.72 -4.51 -15.96
N ILE A 198 -4.51 -3.68 -16.66
CA ILE A 198 -4.33 -2.22 -16.62
C ILE A 198 -5.68 -1.55 -16.41
N SER A 199 -6.04 -1.34 -15.15
CA SER A 199 -7.07 -0.37 -14.77
C SER A 199 -6.53 0.57 -13.71
N MET A 200 -7.20 1.72 -13.54
CA MET A 200 -6.93 2.65 -12.45
C MET A 200 -6.96 1.95 -11.08
N GLU A 201 -7.88 1.01 -10.88
CA GLU A 201 -8.02 0.28 -9.61
C GLU A 201 -6.75 -0.52 -9.28
N TYR A 202 -6.17 -1.20 -10.26
CA TYR A 202 -4.87 -1.87 -10.09
C TYR A 202 -3.73 -0.88 -9.86
N HIS A 203 -3.77 0.29 -10.51
CA HIS A 203 -2.79 1.34 -10.25
C HIS A 203 -2.80 1.79 -8.80
N MET A 204 -3.99 2.13 -8.30
CA MET A 204 -4.17 2.65 -6.94
C MET A 204 -3.79 1.60 -5.89
N ALA A 205 -3.87 0.31 -6.25
CA ALA A 205 -3.40 -0.79 -5.42
C ALA A 205 -1.87 -1.03 -5.51
N ASN A 206 -1.17 -0.45 -6.49
CA ASN A 206 0.27 -0.53 -6.56
C ASN A 206 0.92 0.36 -5.50
N ASN A 207 2.13 -0.02 -5.11
CA ASN A 207 2.87 0.68 -4.08
C ASN A 207 4.32 0.92 -4.48
N VAL A 208 4.78 2.15 -4.29
CA VAL A 208 6.14 2.61 -4.53
C VAL A 208 6.77 3.06 -3.21
N ILE A 209 7.99 2.60 -2.96
CA ILE A 209 8.81 3.02 -1.82
C ILE A 209 10.11 3.63 -2.36
N GLN A 210 10.37 4.89 -2.03
CA GLN A 210 11.58 5.61 -2.43
C GLN A 210 12.65 5.58 -1.33
N PHE A 211 13.89 5.32 -1.73
CA PHE A 211 15.11 5.47 -0.94
C PHE A 211 16.15 6.26 -1.75
N PRO A 212 17.17 6.86 -1.11
CA PRO A 212 18.17 7.68 -1.81
C PRO A 212 18.89 6.98 -2.99
N ASN A 213 19.00 5.65 -2.97
CA ASN A 213 19.72 4.86 -3.97
C ASN A 213 18.92 3.67 -4.50
N LYS A 214 17.63 3.57 -4.15
CA LYS A 214 16.79 2.42 -4.50
C LYS A 214 15.33 2.87 -4.60
N THR A 215 14.67 2.49 -5.68
CA THR A 215 13.21 2.54 -5.79
C THR A 215 12.67 1.13 -5.75
N ILE A 216 11.60 0.90 -4.98
CA ILE A 216 10.92 -0.38 -4.95
C ILE A 216 9.50 -0.18 -5.45
N LEU A 217 9.06 -1.06 -6.34
CA LEU A 217 7.72 -1.10 -6.90
C LEU A 217 7.10 -2.48 -6.64
N ASN A 218 5.97 -2.46 -5.93
CA ASN A 218 5.08 -3.60 -5.74
C ASN A 218 3.87 -3.42 -6.65
N PHE A 219 3.79 -4.25 -7.69
CA PHE A 219 2.56 -4.37 -8.45
C PHE A 219 1.57 -5.24 -7.69
N SER A 220 0.32 -4.79 -7.60
CA SER A 220 -0.76 -5.50 -6.94
C SER A 220 -1.11 -6.85 -7.60
N ASN A 221 -0.71 -7.01 -8.86
CA ASN A 221 -1.00 -8.19 -9.68
C ASN A 221 0.20 -9.13 -9.92
N SER A 222 1.38 -8.84 -9.35
CA SER A 222 2.60 -9.60 -9.64
C SER A 222 3.18 -10.24 -8.38
N SER A 223 3.60 -11.50 -8.46
CA SER A 223 4.41 -12.14 -7.42
C SER A 223 5.78 -11.51 -7.25
N ASP A 224 6.22 -10.72 -8.21
CA ASP A 224 7.56 -10.16 -8.24
C ASP A 224 7.61 -8.79 -7.55
N ILE A 225 8.68 -8.56 -6.80
CA ILE A 225 9.07 -7.22 -6.37
C ILE A 225 10.06 -6.67 -7.38
N TYR A 226 9.76 -5.47 -7.89
CA TYR A 226 10.62 -4.74 -8.81
C TYR A 226 11.42 -3.74 -8.01
N TYR A 227 12.70 -3.62 -8.30
CA TYR A 227 13.55 -2.61 -7.69
C TYR A 227 14.51 -2.00 -8.70
N TYR A 228 14.70 -0.70 -8.59
CA TYR A 228 15.56 0.08 -9.45
C TYR A 228 16.75 0.59 -8.65
N THR A 229 17.95 0.23 -9.10
CA THR A 229 19.23 0.62 -8.51
C THR A 229 20.24 0.80 -9.64
N ASN A 230 21.14 1.78 -9.54
CA ASN A 230 22.17 2.04 -10.56
C ASN A 230 21.57 2.12 -11.98
N GLU A 231 20.49 2.89 -12.11
CA GLU A 231 19.77 3.12 -13.35
C GLU A 231 19.13 1.89 -14.02
N LYS A 232 19.03 0.77 -13.29
CA LYS A 232 18.55 -0.51 -13.83
C LYS A 232 17.47 -1.14 -12.98
N TRP A 233 16.39 -1.58 -13.64
CA TRP A 233 15.38 -2.44 -13.05
C TRP A 233 15.90 -3.87 -12.87
N SER A 234 15.64 -4.41 -11.70
CA SER A 234 15.82 -5.81 -11.34
C SER A 234 14.54 -6.33 -10.68
N THR A 235 14.37 -7.65 -10.65
CA THR A 235 13.19 -8.29 -10.08
C THR A 235 13.60 -9.40 -9.13
N LYS A 236 12.75 -9.63 -8.12
CA LYS A 236 12.82 -10.81 -7.27
C LYS A 236 11.44 -11.45 -7.23
N SER A 237 11.35 -12.68 -7.72
CA SER A 237 10.11 -13.44 -7.58
C SER A 237 10.00 -14.00 -6.17
N ILE A 238 8.85 -13.78 -5.54
CA ILE A 238 8.54 -14.29 -4.21
C ILE A 238 7.51 -15.39 -4.39
N ALA A 239 7.96 -16.63 -4.29
CA ALA A 239 7.07 -17.78 -4.36
C ALA A 239 6.33 -17.91 -3.02
N SER A 240 5.06 -17.50 -2.97
CA SER A 240 4.18 -17.91 -1.89
C SER A 240 3.76 -19.38 -2.09
N GLU A 241 3.68 -20.11 -0.98
CA GLU A 241 3.16 -21.49 -1.01
C GLU A 241 1.64 -21.53 -1.26
N TYR A 242 0.95 -20.42 -0.98
CA TYR A 242 -0.51 -20.31 -1.02
C TYR A 242 -1.03 -19.57 -2.26
N PHE A 243 -0.20 -18.76 -2.92
CA PHE A 243 -0.64 -17.91 -4.03
C PHE A 243 0.45 -17.70 -5.08
N LYS A 244 0.22 -18.17 -6.32
CA LYS A 244 1.26 -18.13 -7.37
C LYS A 244 1.08 -17.04 -8.41
N SER A 245 -0.15 -16.64 -8.74
CA SER A 245 -0.38 -15.62 -9.76
C SER A 245 -1.76 -15.01 -9.69
N VAL A 246 -1.84 -13.71 -9.97
CA VAL A 246 -3.10 -13.04 -10.28
C VAL A 246 -3.48 -13.35 -11.72
N THR A 247 -4.74 -13.70 -11.95
CA THR A 247 -5.29 -13.88 -13.30
C THR A 247 -5.27 -12.55 -14.04
N SER A 248 -4.80 -12.55 -15.28
CA SER A 248 -4.71 -11.31 -16.06
C SER A 248 -6.09 -10.74 -16.39
N TYR A 249 -6.26 -9.42 -16.32
CA TYR A 249 -7.49 -8.70 -16.64
C TYR A 249 -7.27 -7.74 -17.81
N LYS A 250 -7.79 -8.13 -18.97
CA LYS A 250 -7.82 -7.25 -20.15
C LYS A 250 -9.15 -6.51 -20.24
N GLY A 251 -9.56 -5.84 -19.16
CA GLY A 251 -10.64 -4.84 -19.25
C GLY A 251 -10.05 -3.52 -19.74
N ASP A 252 -10.69 -2.93 -20.73
CA ASP A 252 -10.23 -1.75 -21.44
C ASP A 252 -11.15 -0.59 -21.05
N LYS A 253 -10.55 0.51 -20.56
CA LYS A 253 -11.12 1.87 -20.48
C LYS A 253 -12.13 2.14 -19.37
N ILE A 254 -12.23 3.44 -19.07
CA ILE A 254 -12.94 4.12 -17.98
C ILE A 254 -14.39 3.65 -17.76
N ASP A 255 -15.04 3.05 -18.76
CA ASP A 255 -16.44 2.61 -18.71
C ASP A 255 -16.62 1.32 -17.86
N ASP A 256 -15.56 0.54 -17.66
CA ASP A 256 -15.57 -0.72 -16.89
C ASP A 256 -14.95 -0.57 -15.50
N ALA A 257 -14.84 0.65 -14.95
CA ALA A 257 -14.21 0.88 -13.63
C ALA A 257 -14.84 0.01 -12.52
N PHE A 258 -16.15 -0.23 -12.60
CA PHE A 258 -16.85 -1.15 -11.70
C PHE A 258 -16.42 -2.61 -11.91
N GLU A 259 -16.37 -3.11 -13.13
CA GLU A 259 -15.93 -4.48 -13.43
C GLU A 259 -14.45 -4.70 -13.09
N ALA A 260 -13.61 -3.70 -13.34
CA ALA A 260 -12.20 -3.75 -13.00
C ALA A 260 -11.99 -3.77 -11.48
N LYS A 261 -12.84 -3.04 -10.75
CA LYS A 261 -12.90 -3.07 -9.29
C LYS A 261 -13.37 -4.43 -8.80
N GLU A 262 -14.47 -4.98 -9.33
CA GLU A 262 -14.93 -6.33 -9.00
C GLU A 262 -13.85 -7.38 -9.31
N HIS A 263 -13.19 -7.30 -10.47
CA HIS A 263 -12.09 -8.18 -10.82
C HIS A 263 -10.93 -8.07 -9.83
N LEU A 264 -10.51 -6.86 -9.43
CA LEU A 264 -9.50 -6.66 -8.39
C LEU A 264 -9.91 -7.32 -7.05
N PHE A 265 -11.17 -7.18 -6.65
CA PHE A 265 -11.66 -7.73 -5.39
C PHE A 265 -11.93 -9.22 -5.41
N ASP A 266 -12.27 -9.79 -6.57
CA ASP A 266 -12.52 -11.22 -6.72
C ASP A 266 -11.23 -12.02 -6.92
N ASN A 267 -10.19 -11.41 -7.49
CA ASN A 267 -8.89 -12.04 -7.70
C ASN A 267 -7.94 -11.82 -6.54
N GLY A 268 -6.94 -12.71 -6.39
CA GLY A 268 -5.87 -12.52 -5.42
C GLY A 268 -5.04 -11.26 -5.73
N ILE A 269 -4.59 -10.53 -4.70
CA ILE A 269 -3.85 -9.27 -4.88
C ILE A 269 -2.72 -9.12 -3.86
N TYR A 270 -1.61 -8.50 -4.26
CA TYR A 270 -0.52 -8.07 -3.39
C TYR A 270 -0.76 -6.62 -2.94
N SER A 271 -1.55 -6.43 -1.89
CA SER A 271 -2.11 -5.12 -1.54
C SER A 271 -1.12 -4.12 -0.96
N ALA A 272 -0.02 -4.56 -0.37
CA ALA A 272 0.95 -3.65 0.23
C ALA A 272 2.36 -4.24 0.30
N LEU A 273 3.36 -3.39 0.18
CA LEU A 273 4.74 -3.65 0.59
C LEU A 273 5.14 -2.55 1.58
N ILE A 274 5.70 -2.94 2.72
CA ILE A 274 5.89 -2.02 3.85
C ILE A 274 7.33 -2.19 4.31
N HIS A 275 8.07 -1.09 4.34
CA HIS A 275 9.44 -1.09 4.85
C HIS A 275 9.46 -0.95 6.37
N ASP A 276 10.21 -1.81 7.01
CA ASP A 276 10.54 -1.75 8.42
C ASP A 276 11.95 -1.21 8.62
N GLN A 277 12.04 0.11 8.79
CA GLN A 277 13.31 0.79 8.96
C GLN A 277 14.06 0.41 10.25
N PHE A 278 13.38 -0.16 11.24
CA PHE A 278 13.99 -0.47 12.53
C PHE A 278 14.70 -1.82 12.53
N ARG A 279 14.27 -2.73 11.66
CA ARG A 279 14.79 -4.12 11.57
C ARG A 279 15.43 -4.42 10.23
N GLY A 280 15.31 -3.53 9.24
CA GLY A 280 15.75 -3.78 7.89
C GLY A 280 14.96 -4.90 7.23
N LEU A 281 13.64 -4.90 7.41
CA LEU A 281 12.75 -5.92 6.85
C LEU A 281 11.75 -5.28 5.88
N PHE A 282 11.11 -6.13 5.08
CA PHE A 282 9.90 -5.76 4.36
C PHE A 282 8.76 -6.69 4.73
N TYR A 283 7.58 -6.10 4.94
CA TYR A 283 6.33 -6.84 5.10
C TYR A 283 5.51 -6.69 3.83
N ARG A 284 5.17 -7.81 3.20
CA ARG A 284 4.27 -7.83 2.05
C ARG A 284 2.95 -8.45 2.46
N ILE A 285 1.85 -7.76 2.18
CA ILE A 285 0.51 -8.28 2.43
C ILE A 285 -0.09 -8.70 1.09
N TYR A 286 -0.69 -9.88 1.08
CA TYR A 286 -1.51 -10.31 -0.04
C TYR A 286 -2.78 -11.00 0.42
N SER A 287 -3.78 -11.00 -0.45
CA SER A 287 -5.08 -11.63 -0.25
C SER A 287 -5.28 -12.71 -1.29
N LEU A 288 -5.81 -13.87 -0.89
CA LEU A 288 -6.27 -14.91 -1.83
C LEU A 288 -7.51 -14.46 -2.60
N PRO A 289 -7.82 -15.06 -3.77
CA PRO A 289 -9.08 -14.83 -4.47
C PRO A 289 -10.28 -14.97 -3.53
N LYS A 290 -11.31 -14.17 -3.78
CA LYS A 290 -12.52 -14.17 -2.96
C LYS A 290 -13.24 -15.50 -3.11
N LEU A 291 -13.66 -16.06 -1.99
CA LEU A 291 -14.51 -17.24 -1.98
C LEU A 291 -15.97 -16.84 -2.27
N PRO A 292 -16.76 -17.67 -2.98
CA PRO A 292 -18.16 -17.37 -3.23
C PRO A 292 -18.94 -17.06 -1.94
N GLY A 293 -19.69 -15.96 -1.92
CA GLY A 293 -20.49 -15.53 -0.77
C GLY A 293 -19.72 -14.90 0.39
N VAL A 294 -18.40 -14.69 0.27
CA VAL A 294 -17.59 -13.99 1.26
C VAL A 294 -17.44 -12.52 0.89
N ALA A 295 -17.76 -11.61 1.80
CA ALA A 295 -17.56 -10.17 1.59
C ALA A 295 -16.07 -9.82 1.47
N ASP A 296 -15.73 -8.78 0.69
CA ASP A 296 -14.34 -8.44 0.32
C ASP A 296 -13.41 -8.22 1.52
N TYR A 297 -13.91 -7.64 2.60
CA TYR A 297 -13.15 -7.38 3.83
C TYR A 297 -12.86 -8.64 4.67
N ARG A 298 -13.38 -9.81 4.26
CA ARG A 298 -13.16 -11.11 4.93
C ARG A 298 -12.29 -12.06 4.11
N ARG A 299 -11.60 -11.55 3.09
CA ARG A 299 -10.66 -12.35 2.30
C ARG A 299 -9.55 -12.90 3.18
N ILE A 300 -9.11 -14.12 2.88
CA ILE A 300 -7.96 -14.72 3.57
C ILE A 300 -6.73 -13.94 3.13
N GLN A 301 -6.08 -13.29 4.08
CA GLN A 301 -4.86 -12.53 3.86
C GLN A 301 -3.66 -13.27 4.45
N PHE A 302 -2.48 -12.91 4.00
CA PHE A 302 -1.21 -13.43 4.48
C PHE A 302 -0.21 -12.29 4.65
N LEU A 303 0.71 -12.47 5.60
CA LEU A 303 1.89 -11.64 5.75
C LEU A 303 3.11 -12.43 5.29
N THR A 304 3.85 -11.87 4.34
CA THR A 304 5.18 -12.34 3.95
C THR A 304 6.22 -11.41 4.58
N VAL A 305 7.15 -11.96 5.33
CA VAL A 305 8.29 -11.25 5.93
C VAL A 305 9.54 -11.51 5.10
N LEU A 306 10.20 -10.43 4.69
CA LEU A 306 11.34 -10.45 3.78
C LEU A 306 12.53 -9.71 4.40
N ASP A 307 13.74 -10.13 4.06
CA ASP A 307 14.95 -9.35 4.34
C ASP A 307 15.15 -8.18 3.35
N GLN A 308 16.26 -7.43 3.49
CA GLN A 308 16.58 -6.28 2.63
C GLN A 308 16.82 -6.62 1.16
N ASP A 309 17.17 -7.88 0.89
CA ASP A 309 17.43 -8.44 -0.45
C ASP A 309 16.21 -9.18 -1.01
N PHE A 310 15.06 -9.05 -0.33
CA PHE A 310 13.79 -9.67 -0.67
C PHE A 310 13.82 -11.21 -0.64
N ASN A 311 14.69 -11.81 0.17
CA ASN A 311 14.59 -13.23 0.48
C ASN A 311 13.48 -13.46 1.51
N LEU A 312 12.71 -14.53 1.31
CA LEU A 312 11.66 -14.95 2.22
C LEU A 312 12.25 -15.39 3.56
N ILE A 313 11.81 -14.75 4.65
CA ILE A 313 12.12 -15.15 6.03
C ILE A 313 10.99 -16.03 6.55
N GLU A 314 9.75 -15.57 6.44
CA GLU A 314 8.56 -16.25 6.95
C GLU A 314 7.31 -15.83 6.16
N GLU A 315 6.33 -16.73 6.07
CA GLU A 315 4.99 -16.44 5.54
C GLU A 315 3.96 -17.08 6.46
N PHE A 316 2.92 -16.33 6.84
CA PHE A 316 1.85 -16.86 7.70
C PHE A 316 0.51 -16.18 7.42
N PRO A 317 -0.62 -16.88 7.68
CA PRO A 317 -1.95 -16.31 7.52
C PRO A 317 -2.11 -15.11 8.44
N PHE A 318 -2.71 -14.05 7.91
CA PHE A 318 -3.02 -12.86 8.65
C PHE A 318 -4.10 -13.18 9.70
N PRO A 319 -3.94 -12.71 10.95
CA PRO A 319 -4.92 -13.04 12.00
C PRO A 319 -6.32 -12.51 11.65
N ASN A 320 -7.35 -13.32 11.93
CA ASN A 320 -8.75 -12.95 11.68
C ASN A 320 -9.14 -11.69 12.48
N GLY A 321 -9.89 -10.79 11.86
CA GLY A 321 -10.38 -9.56 12.49
C GLY A 321 -9.39 -8.41 12.52
N LEU A 322 -8.14 -8.64 12.08
CA LEU A 322 -7.19 -7.57 11.84
C LEU A 322 -7.33 -7.04 10.41
N TYR A 323 -7.28 -5.72 10.26
CA TYR A 323 -7.45 -5.06 8.97
C TYR A 323 -6.09 -4.61 8.42
N ALA A 324 -5.59 -5.30 7.40
CA ALA A 324 -4.23 -5.09 6.92
C ALA A 324 -3.96 -3.69 6.33
N GLN A 325 -5.00 -2.96 5.92
CA GLN A 325 -4.86 -1.57 5.45
C GLN A 325 -4.64 -0.57 6.60
N GLY A 326 -5.02 -0.96 7.82
CA GLY A 326 -4.72 -0.26 9.06
C GLY A 326 -3.42 -0.79 9.66
N HIS A 327 -2.24 -0.24 9.39
CA HIS A 327 -0.99 -0.67 9.97
C HIS A 327 0.02 0.46 10.20
N PHE A 328 1.03 0.18 11.01
CA PHE A 328 2.25 0.98 11.08
C PHE A 328 3.43 0.14 11.58
N VAL A 329 4.63 0.67 11.38
CA VAL A 329 5.86 0.11 11.96
C VAL A 329 6.44 1.10 12.95
N ASN A 330 6.80 0.62 14.13
CA ASN A 330 7.58 1.36 15.12
C ASN A 330 8.77 0.51 15.60
N LYS A 331 9.49 0.97 16.64
CA LYS A 331 10.64 0.23 17.22
C LYS A 331 10.27 -1.13 17.81
N ASP A 332 9.02 -1.34 18.24
CA ASP A 332 8.56 -2.56 18.88
C ASP A 332 8.03 -3.61 17.90
N GLY A 333 7.49 -3.19 16.76
CA GLY A 333 7.02 -4.12 15.74
C GLY A 333 6.25 -3.51 14.57
N PHE A 334 5.69 -4.41 13.77
CA PHE A 334 4.61 -4.18 12.83
C PHE A 334 3.27 -4.33 13.55
N TYR A 335 2.47 -3.27 13.54
CA TYR A 335 1.19 -3.16 14.21
C TYR A 335 0.08 -3.05 13.19
N VAL A 336 -1.06 -3.67 13.47
CA VAL A 336 -2.23 -3.70 12.59
C VAL A 336 -3.50 -3.40 13.37
N TYR A 337 -4.40 -2.64 12.77
CA TYR A 337 -5.68 -2.22 13.29
C TYR A 337 -6.58 -3.42 13.58
N ASP A 338 -7.12 -3.44 14.80
CA ASP A 338 -8.04 -4.43 15.32
C ASP A 338 -9.48 -3.97 15.03
N SER A 339 -10.04 -4.43 13.92
CA SER A 339 -11.37 -4.01 13.48
C SER A 339 -12.50 -4.57 14.35
N ASN A 340 -12.25 -5.68 15.04
CA ASN A 340 -13.20 -6.23 16.01
C ASN A 340 -13.29 -5.30 17.23
N HIS A 341 -12.15 -4.82 17.74
CA HIS A 341 -12.14 -3.87 18.86
C HIS A 341 -12.95 -2.62 18.56
N ALA A 342 -12.82 -2.07 17.36
CA ALA A 342 -13.59 -0.89 16.94
C ALA A 342 -15.10 -1.17 16.78
N GLN A 343 -15.52 -2.40 16.48
CA GLN A 343 -16.95 -2.71 16.47
C GLN A 343 -17.55 -2.75 17.89
N GLU A 344 -16.73 -3.01 18.89
CA GLU A 344 -17.13 -3.13 20.29
C GLU A 344 -16.91 -1.84 21.10
N ASN A 345 -16.02 -0.96 20.63
CA ASN A 345 -15.60 0.25 21.34
C ASN A 345 -15.56 1.46 20.38
N GLU A 346 -16.54 2.36 20.49
CA GLU A 346 -16.64 3.55 19.65
C GLU A 346 -15.65 4.67 20.03
N GLU A 347 -15.15 4.65 21.27
CA GLU A 347 -14.26 5.67 21.81
C GLU A 347 -12.77 5.31 21.71
N GLU A 348 -12.44 4.18 21.09
CA GLU A 348 -11.08 3.67 21.02
C GLU A 348 -10.76 3.08 19.65
N ILE A 349 -9.50 3.26 19.24
CA ILE A 349 -8.88 2.42 18.21
C ILE A 349 -7.76 1.61 18.83
N LYS A 350 -7.62 0.38 18.37
CA LYS A 350 -6.58 -0.53 18.86
C LYS A 350 -5.78 -1.06 17.69
N PHE A 351 -4.47 -1.10 17.89
CA PHE A 351 -3.53 -1.75 17.00
C PHE A 351 -2.81 -2.88 17.74
N VAL A 352 -2.65 -3.99 17.05
CA VAL A 352 -2.09 -5.23 17.56
C VAL A 352 -0.75 -5.48 16.88
N ARG A 353 0.28 -5.76 17.67
CA ARG A 353 1.58 -6.17 17.12
C ARG A 353 1.45 -7.56 16.53
N ILE A 354 1.86 -7.72 15.27
CA ILE A 354 1.87 -9.03 14.60
C ILE A 354 3.27 -9.52 14.27
N TYR A 355 4.28 -8.65 14.28
CA TYR A 355 5.69 -9.03 14.11
C TYR A 355 6.63 -8.04 14.82
N PRO A 356 7.78 -8.45 15.40
CA PRO A 356 8.13 -9.84 15.69
C PRO A 356 7.10 -10.47 16.64
N LYS A 357 6.92 -11.78 16.53
CA LYS A 357 5.96 -12.54 17.33
C LYS A 357 6.23 -12.35 18.82
#